data_AF-A0A7C5NKM0-F1
#
_entry.id   AF-A0A7C5NKM0-F1
#
_cell.length_a   1.000
_cell.length_b   1.000
_cell.length_c   1.000
_cell.angle_alpha   90.00
_cell.angle_beta   90.00
_cell.angle_gamma   90.00
#
_symmetry.space_group_name_H-M   'P 1'
#
loop_
_entity.id
_entity.type
_entity.pdbx_description
1 polymer ?
#
loop_
_entity_poly.entity_id
_entity_poly.type
_entity_poly.pdbx_seq_one_letter_code
_entity_poly.pdbx_strand_id
1 'polypeptide(L)'
;MSKKKEQMYALVEQWQKSQATKTDFCKAYQINIHTFTYWLQKYKKQKTVEGLSKGGEKFISLQLAKEEVLSAVRFELCYQNGVRLRVEGNCSISDLKSLLQIKL
;
A
#
# COMPACT_ATOMS: atom_id res chain seq x y z
N MET A 1 -16.70 -18.60 -20.94
CA MET A 1 -16.28 -17.20 -21.18
C MET A 1 -16.75 -16.79 -22.57
N SER A 2 -17.11 -15.53 -22.83
CA SER A 2 -17.53 -15.10 -24.18
C SER A 2 -16.30 -14.82 -25.06
N LYS A 3 -16.25 -15.32 -26.30
CA LYS A 3 -15.12 -15.13 -27.24
C LYS A 3 -14.65 -13.67 -27.35
N LYS A 4 -15.59 -12.72 -27.30
CA LYS A 4 -15.31 -11.28 -27.35
C LYS A 4 -14.54 -10.78 -26.13
N LYS A 5 -14.81 -11.34 -24.95
CA LYS A 5 -14.11 -10.99 -23.70
C LYS A 5 -12.64 -11.41 -23.77
N GLU A 6 -12.36 -12.62 -24.23
CA GLU A 6 -11.01 -13.16 -24.36
C GLU A 6 -10.16 -12.34 -25.32
N GLN A 7 -10.71 -12.01 -26.50
CA GLN A 7 -10.04 -11.15 -27.47
C GLN A 7 -9.71 -9.76 -26.90
N MET A 8 -10.66 -9.12 -26.22
CA MET A 8 -10.45 -7.80 -25.63
C MET A 8 -9.44 -7.83 -24.49
N TYR A 9 -9.42 -8.90 -23.69
CA TYR A 9 -8.47 -9.05 -22.60
C TYR A 9 -7.04 -9.30 -23.11
N ALA A 10 -6.88 -10.10 -24.17
CA ALA A 10 -5.60 -10.28 -24.83
C ALA A 10 -5.03 -8.94 -25.36
N LEU A 11 -5.89 -8.09 -25.91
CA LEU A 11 -5.50 -6.74 -26.35
C LEU A 11 -5.09 -5.82 -25.19
N VAL A 12 -5.78 -5.90 -24.05
CA VAL A 12 -5.38 -5.18 -22.83
C VAL A 12 -4.00 -5.61 -22.35
N GLU A 13 -3.70 -6.91 -22.39
CA GLU A 13 -2.39 -7.45 -22.00
C GLU A 13 -1.28 -7.04 -22.98
N GLN A 14 -1.55 -7.04 -24.28
CA GLN A 14 -0.62 -6.53 -25.29
C GLN A 14 -0.34 -5.04 -25.07
N TRP A 15 -1.38 -4.24 -24.80
CA TRP A 15 -1.22 -2.82 -24.50
C TRP A 15 -0.33 -2.59 -23.27
N GLN A 16 -0.56 -3.33 -22.19
CA GLN A 16 0.25 -3.24 -20.96
C GLN A 16 1.74 -3.54 -21.21
N LYS A 17 2.06 -4.43 -22.15
CA LYS A 17 3.44 -4.75 -22.54
C LYS A 17 4.06 -3.71 -23.48
N SER A 18 3.24 -3.06 -24.31
CA SER A 18 3.71 -2.14 -25.35
C SER A 18 4.23 -0.78 -24.84
N GLN A 19 3.91 -0.40 -23.59
CA GLN A 19 4.12 0.95 -23.03
C GLN A 19 3.57 2.12 -23.87
N ALA A 20 2.84 1.86 -24.95
CA ALA A 20 2.22 2.88 -25.77
C ALA A 20 1.08 3.59 -25.04
N THR A 21 0.79 4.83 -25.42
CA THR A 21 -0.40 5.51 -24.90
C THR A 21 -1.67 4.78 -25.33
N LYS A 22 -2.73 4.88 -24.52
CA LYS A 22 -4.03 4.26 -24.85
C LYS A 22 -4.56 4.71 -26.21
N THR A 23 -4.38 6.00 -26.52
CA THR A 23 -4.83 6.60 -27.78
C THR A 23 -4.11 5.99 -28.98
N ASP A 24 -2.78 5.84 -28.90
CA ASP A 24 -1.99 5.34 -30.03
C ASP A 24 -2.23 3.85 -30.24
N PHE A 25 -2.36 3.08 -29.16
CA PHE A 25 -2.72 1.67 -29.25
C PHE A 25 -4.11 1.46 -29.86
N CYS A 26 -5.11 2.24 -29.43
CA CYS A 26 -6.47 2.16 -29.99
C CYS A 26 -6.48 2.51 -31.48
N LYS A 27 -5.67 3.49 -31.92
CA LYS A 27 -5.51 3.84 -33.34
C LYS A 27 -4.88 2.71 -34.13
N ALA A 28 -3.78 2.13 -33.64
CA ALA A 28 -3.05 1.06 -34.32
C ALA A 28 -3.90 -0.21 -34.52
N TYR A 29 -4.72 -0.56 -33.53
CA TYR A 29 -5.58 -1.75 -33.57
C TYR A 29 -7.02 -1.46 -34.03
N GLN A 30 -7.31 -0.22 -34.47
CA GLN A 30 -8.64 0.23 -34.93
C GLN A 30 -9.77 -0.04 -33.92
N ILE A 31 -9.48 0.16 -32.63
CA ILE A 31 -10.43 -0.06 -31.54
C ILE A 31 -10.98 1.30 -31.10
N ASN A 32 -12.29 1.38 -30.89
CA ASN A 32 -12.89 2.57 -30.28
C ASN A 32 -12.35 2.76 -28.85
N ILE A 33 -11.86 3.97 -28.54
CA ILE A 33 -11.23 4.30 -27.26
C ILE A 33 -12.17 4.11 -26.06
N HIS A 34 -13.46 4.38 -26.21
CA HIS A 34 -14.46 4.20 -25.15
C HIS A 34 -14.70 2.72 -24.89
N THR A 35 -14.79 1.92 -25.96
CA THR A 35 -14.91 0.45 -25.86
C THR A 35 -13.69 -0.14 -25.18
N PHE A 36 -12.48 0.27 -25.58
CA PHE A 36 -11.25 -0.19 -24.96
C PHE A 36 -11.17 0.22 -23.48
N THR A 37 -11.58 1.45 -23.16
CA THR A 37 -11.62 1.94 -21.77
C THR A 37 -12.58 1.12 -20.91
N TYR A 38 -13.76 0.77 -21.43
CA TYR A 38 -14.69 -0.12 -20.75
C TYR A 38 -14.05 -1.48 -20.44
N TRP A 39 -13.43 -2.11 -21.44
CA TRP A 39 -12.79 -3.41 -21.26
C TRP A 39 -11.59 -3.36 -20.31
N LEU A 40 -10.81 -2.29 -20.33
CA LEU A 40 -9.70 -2.06 -19.40
C LEU A 40 -10.20 -1.95 -17.95
N GLN A 41 -11.27 -1.18 -17.70
CA GLN A 41 -11.86 -1.08 -16.36
C GLN A 41 -12.42 -2.43 -15.89
N LYS A 42 -13.07 -3.18 -16.80
CA LYS A 42 -13.60 -4.51 -16.51
C LYS A 42 -12.48 -5.52 -16.20
N TYR A 43 -11.39 -5.48 -16.96
CA TYR A 43 -10.19 -6.30 -16.74
C TYR A 43 -9.57 -6.02 -15.37
N LYS A 44 -9.39 -4.73 -15.02
CA LYS A 44 -8.89 -4.32 -13.69
C LYS A 44 -9.78 -4.83 -12.56
N LYS A 45 -11.09 -4.61 -12.64
CA LYS A 45 -12.05 -5.09 -11.63
C LYS A 45 -11.98 -6.60 -11.44
N GLN A 46 -11.88 -7.37 -12.53
CA GLN A 46 -11.79 -8.82 -12.43
C GLN A 46 -10.48 -9.28 -11.77
N LYS A 47 -9.32 -8.72 -12.16
CA LYS A 47 -8.05 -9.03 -11.50
C LYS A 47 -8.02 -8.62 -10.03
N THR A 48 -8.67 -7.52 -9.68
CA THR A 48 -8.83 -7.08 -8.29
C THR A 48 -9.73 -8.04 -7.49
N VAL A 49 -10.81 -8.57 -8.08
CA VAL A 49 -11.71 -9.53 -7.41
C VAL A 49 -11.08 -10.92 -7.25
N GLU A 50 -10.29 -11.37 -8.23
CA GLU A 50 -9.55 -12.64 -8.14
C GLU A 50 -8.45 -12.60 -7.05
N GLY A 51 -7.91 -11.41 -6.74
CA GLY A 51 -7.00 -11.21 -5.60
C GLY A 51 -7.67 -10.88 -4.26
N LEU A 52 -8.93 -10.44 -4.25
CA LEU A 52 -9.70 -10.01 -3.05
C LEU A 52 -10.86 -10.95 -2.72
N SER A 53 -10.70 -12.23 -2.99
CA SER A 53 -11.61 -13.26 -2.50
C SER A 53 -11.42 -13.47 -0.99
N LYS A 54 -11.80 -12.47 -0.18
CA LYS A 54 -12.29 -12.55 1.21
C LYS A 54 -12.59 -11.13 1.73
N GLY A 55 -13.80 -10.65 1.44
CA GLY A 55 -14.56 -9.72 2.29
C GLY A 55 -14.13 -8.24 2.35
N GLY A 56 -15.09 -7.37 2.03
CA GLY A 56 -15.23 -6.07 2.70
C GLY A 56 -14.34 -4.93 2.21
N GLU A 57 -14.93 -4.10 1.33
CA GLU A 57 -14.65 -2.66 1.24
C GLU A 57 -13.24 -2.22 0.80
N LYS A 58 -13.18 -1.00 0.28
CA LYS A 58 -12.07 -0.44 -0.51
C LYS A 58 -10.89 0.00 0.37
N PHE A 59 -10.52 -0.80 1.35
CA PHE A 59 -9.34 -0.52 2.17
C PHE A 59 -8.11 -1.07 1.46
N ILE A 60 -7.21 -0.17 1.09
CA ILE A 60 -5.89 -0.54 0.60
C ILE A 60 -5.03 -0.77 1.85
N SER A 61 -4.63 -2.01 2.09
CA SER A 61 -3.66 -2.32 3.14
C SER A 61 -2.35 -1.63 2.80
N LEU A 62 -2.00 -0.59 3.55
CA LEU A 62 -0.66 -0.02 3.52
C LEU A 62 0.28 -1.04 4.16
N GLN A 63 1.06 -1.74 3.33
CA GLN A 63 2.21 -2.47 3.82
C GLN A 63 3.22 -1.41 4.26
N LEU A 64 3.15 -1.02 5.53
CA LEU A 64 4.28 -0.41 6.21
C LEU A 64 5.43 -1.39 5.98
N ALA A 65 6.43 -0.98 5.18
CA ALA A 65 7.69 -1.68 5.10
C ALA A 65 8.05 -1.91 6.55
N LYS A 66 8.08 -3.19 6.96
CA LYS A 66 8.31 -3.60 8.35
C LYS A 66 9.46 -2.74 8.82
N GLU A 67 9.14 -1.69 9.56
CA GLU A 67 10.16 -0.91 10.22
C GLU A 67 10.87 -1.99 10.98
N GLU A 68 12.15 -2.20 10.64
CA GLU A 68 13.04 -2.84 11.58
C GLU A 68 12.63 -2.20 12.90
N VAL A 69 12.07 -3.02 13.78
CA VAL A 69 11.69 -2.57 15.10
C VAL A 69 13.03 -2.15 15.66
N LEU A 70 13.39 -0.89 15.44
CA LEU A 70 14.41 -0.19 16.16
C LEU A 70 13.78 -0.18 17.53
N SER A 71 14.08 -1.27 18.25
CA SER A 71 13.78 -1.52 19.63
C SER A 71 14.61 -0.53 20.44
N ALA A 72 14.36 0.74 20.19
CA ALA A 72 15.13 1.87 20.62
C ALA A 72 14.17 2.96 21.11
N VAL A 73 12.95 2.60 21.56
CA VAL A 73 12.28 3.33 22.63
C VAL A 73 11.89 2.26 23.66
N ARG A 74 12.63 2.17 24.76
CA ARG A 74 12.35 1.18 25.81
C ARG A 74 11.26 1.65 26.76
N PHE A 75 11.12 2.96 26.93
CA PHE A 75 10.08 3.57 27.76
C PHE A 75 9.88 5.06 27.42
N GLU A 76 8.65 5.53 27.60
CA GLU A 76 8.24 6.93 27.49
C GLU A 76 7.45 7.30 28.75
N LEU A 77 7.78 8.44 29.36
CA LEU A 77 7.08 8.97 30.54
C LEU A 77 6.43 10.31 30.17
N CYS A 78 5.11 10.36 30.29
CA CYS A 78 4.30 11.53 29.98
C CYS A 78 3.78 12.18 31.27
N TYR A 79 4.07 13.46 31.47
CA TYR A 79 3.58 14.25 32.61
C TYR A 79 2.36 15.10 32.22
N GLN A 80 1.51 15.44 33.20
CA GLN A 80 0.29 16.22 33.00
C GLN A 80 0.54 17.65 32.49
N ASN A 81 1.75 18.18 32.72
CA ASN A 81 2.18 19.49 32.21
C ASN A 81 2.66 19.43 30.74
N GLY A 82 2.55 18.28 30.06
CA GLY A 82 2.96 18.09 28.68
C GLY A 82 4.44 17.75 28.50
N VAL A 83 5.23 17.65 29.58
CA VAL A 83 6.61 17.17 29.49
C VAL A 83 6.62 15.69 29.15
N ARG A 84 7.47 15.30 28.19
CA ARG A 84 7.66 13.92 27.77
C ARG A 84 9.13 13.55 27.85
N LEU A 85 9.43 12.50 28.60
CA LEU A 85 10.77 11.90 28.66
C LEU A 85 10.75 10.64 27.81
N ARG A 86 11.55 10.64 26.75
CA ARG A 86 11.73 9.49 25.89
C ARG A 86 13.15 8.98 26.03
N VAL A 87 13.30 7.68 26.24
CA VAL A 87 14.62 7.06 26.28
C VAL A 87 14.78 6.04 25.18
N GLU A 88 15.77 6.33 24.35
CA GLU A 88 16.11 5.56 23.19
C GLU A 88 17.33 4.66 23.47
N GLY A 89 17.19 3.35 23.24
CA GLY A 89 18.27 2.37 23.46
C GLY A 89 18.36 1.74 24.86
N ASN A 90 19.51 1.13 25.17
CA ASN A 90 19.75 0.38 26.41
C ASN A 90 20.09 1.30 27.59
N CYS A 91 19.08 1.88 28.23
CA CYS A 91 19.29 2.62 29.47
C CYS A 91 19.23 1.69 30.68
N SER A 92 20.20 1.80 31.59
CA SER A 92 20.18 1.05 32.85
C SER A 92 19.26 1.73 33.86
N ILE A 93 18.69 0.95 34.79
CA ILE A 93 17.83 1.48 35.86
C ILE A 93 18.59 2.49 36.73
N SER A 94 19.91 2.34 36.86
CA SER A 94 20.76 3.26 37.62
C SER A 94 20.82 4.65 36.99
N ASP A 95 20.95 4.72 35.67
CA ASP A 95 21.00 5.99 34.93
C ASP A 95 19.67 6.73 35.07
N LEU A 96 18.54 6.03 34.92
CA LEU A 96 17.21 6.57 35.16
C LEU A 96 17.04 7.16 36.56
N LYS A 97 17.52 6.44 37.58
CA LYS A 97 17.42 6.89 38.97
C LYS A 97 18.19 8.18 39.21
N SER A 98 19.35 8.32 38.58
CA SER A 98 20.17 9.54 38.65
C SER A 98 19.49 10.74 37.99
N LEU A 99 18.81 10.53 36.86
CA LEU A 99 18.13 11.57 36.09
C LEU A 99 16.84 12.04 36.76
N LEU A 100 16.10 11.13 37.40
CA LEU A 100 14.83 11.45 38.04
C LEU A 100 14.99 12.04 39.45
N GLN A 101 16.22 12.08 40.00
CA GLN A 101 16.52 12.57 41.35
C GLN A 101 15.55 12.07 42.45
N ILE A 102 15.01 10.86 42.28
CA ILE A 102 14.07 10.29 43.24
C ILE A 102 14.87 9.87 44.48
N LYS A 103 14.74 10.63 45.57
CA LYS A 103 15.10 10.13 46.89
C LYS A 103 14.00 9.14 47.29
N LEU A 104 14.36 7.85 47.33
CA LEU A 104 13.59 6.83 48.04
C LEU A 104 13.75 7.03 49.55
#